data_AF-A0A7C3QBA9-F1
#
_entry.id   AF-A0A7C3QBA9-F1
#
_cell.length_a   1.000
_cell.length_b   1.000
_cell.length_c   1.000
_cell.angle_alpha   90.00
_cell.angle_beta   90.00
_cell.angle_gamma   90.00
#
_symmetry.space_group_name_H-M   'P 1'
#
loop_
_entity.id
_entity.type
_entity.pdbx_description
1 polymer ?
#
loop_
_entity_poly.entity_id
_entity_poly.type
_entity_poly.pdbx_seq_one_letter_code
_entity_poly.pdbx_strand_id
1 'polypeptide(L)' 'MPPPCVADVDDGSGVGTPDGGVTIDDLLYYLQIFEAGALAADVDDGSGTGTRDGGVTIDDLLYYLIRFEGGC' A
#
# COMPACT_ATOMS: atom_id res chain seq x y z
N MET A 1 -4.63 -15.52 -11.36
CA MET A 1 -3.59 -14.66 -10.75
C MET A 1 -3.88 -14.63 -9.27
N PRO A 2 -2.87 -14.76 -8.39
CA PRO A 2 -3.07 -14.39 -7.00
C PRO A 2 -3.63 -12.95 -6.95
N PRO A 3 -4.46 -12.61 -5.96
CA PRO A 3 -4.92 -11.24 -5.82
C PRO A 3 -3.71 -10.30 -5.84
N PRO A 4 -3.78 -9.15 -6.53
CA PRO A 4 -2.67 -8.22 -6.59
C PRO A 4 -2.20 -7.89 -5.17
N CYS A 5 -0.90 -7.99 -4.94
CA CYS A 5 -0.26 -7.64 -3.68
C CYS A 5 -0.54 -6.15 -3.41
N VAL A 6 -1.07 -5.82 -2.24
CA VAL A 6 -1.35 -4.42 -1.90
C VAL A 6 -0.07 -3.64 -1.60
N ALA A 7 1.01 -4.37 -1.29
CA ALA A 7 2.32 -3.80 -0.96
C ALA A 7 3.26 -3.63 -2.18
N ASP A 8 2.92 -4.15 -3.36
CA ASP A 8 3.66 -3.96 -4.62
C ASP A 8 3.01 -2.79 -5.37
N VAL A 9 3.57 -1.61 -5.18
CA VAL A 9 3.01 -0.33 -5.62
C VAL A 9 3.98 0.48 -6.47
N ASP A 10 5.29 0.21 -6.44
CA ASP A 10 6.28 0.96 -7.21
C ASP A 10 7.50 0.11 -7.62
N ASP A 11 8.02 0.37 -8.81
CA ASP A 11 9.14 -0.33 -9.44
C ASP A 11 10.49 0.37 -9.18
N GLY A 12 10.55 1.28 -8.22
CA GLY A 12 11.70 2.14 -7.94
C GLY A 12 11.75 3.41 -8.78
N SER A 13 10.74 3.68 -9.61
CA SER A 13 10.65 4.94 -10.37
C SER A 13 9.99 6.07 -9.58
N GLY A 14 9.27 5.77 -8.50
CA GLY A 14 8.52 6.71 -7.68
C GLY A 14 7.25 7.25 -8.35
N VAL A 15 6.69 6.52 -9.32
CA VAL A 15 5.49 6.94 -10.08
C VAL A 15 4.28 6.03 -9.84
N GLY A 16 4.43 4.99 -9.03
CA GLY A 16 3.33 4.11 -8.63
C GLY A 16 3.06 2.97 -9.62
N THR A 17 4.12 2.42 -10.22
CA THR A 17 4.01 1.28 -11.16
C THR A 17 4.51 0.00 -10.49
N PRO A 18 3.66 -1.00 -10.24
CA PRO A 18 4.07 -2.29 -9.66
C PRO A 18 4.99 -3.11 -10.60
N ASP A 19 5.95 -3.86 -10.04
CA ASP A 19 6.86 -4.74 -10.80
C ASP A 19 6.83 -6.22 -10.39
N GLY A 20 6.02 -6.57 -9.39
CA GLY A 20 5.92 -7.93 -8.83
C GLY A 20 6.88 -8.18 -7.67
N GLY A 21 7.74 -7.22 -7.33
CA GLY A 21 8.54 -7.20 -6.12
C GLY A 21 7.82 -6.48 -4.97
N VAL A 22 8.19 -6.82 -3.74
CA VAL A 22 7.86 -6.00 -2.56
C VAL A 22 9.20 -5.62 -1.93
N THR A 23 9.56 -4.36 -2.08
CA THR A 23 10.89 -3.83 -1.78
C THR A 23 10.79 -2.50 -1.03
N ILE A 24 11.93 -1.96 -0.60
CA ILE A 24 11.93 -0.69 0.10
C ILE A 24 11.35 0.46 -0.74
N ASP A 25 11.44 0.37 -2.06
CA ASP A 25 10.93 1.39 -2.97
C ASP A 25 9.39 1.50 -2.89
N ASP A 26 8.70 0.36 -2.77
CA ASP A 26 7.27 0.31 -2.53
C ASP A 26 6.86 1.01 -1.23
N LEU A 27 7.57 0.71 -0.14
CA LEU A 27 7.29 1.30 1.17
C LEU A 27 7.49 2.82 1.14
N LEU A 28 8.58 3.28 0.51
CA LEU A 28 8.86 4.71 0.42
C LEU A 28 7.82 5.43 -0.44
N TYR A 29 7.40 4.83 -1.57
CA TYR A 29 6.33 5.37 -2.39
C TYR A 29 4.99 5.40 -1.63
N TYR A 30 4.63 4.33 -0.94
CA TYR A 30 3.40 4.25 -0.15
C TYR A 30 3.36 5.34 0.94
N LEU A 31 4.45 5.51 1.70
CA LEU A 31 4.51 6.55 2.73
C LEU A 31 4.33 7.95 2.15
N GLN A 32 4.88 8.22 0.96
CA GLN A 32 4.69 9.50 0.29
C GLN A 32 3.21 9.76 -0.07
N ILE A 33 2.51 8.78 -0.65
CA ILE A 33 1.09 8.93 -1.01
C ILE A 33 0.18 8.96 0.22
N PHE A 34 0.55 8.24 1.28
CA PHE A 34 -0.13 8.24 2.58
C PHE A 34 -0.04 9.62 3.24
N GLU A 35 1.16 10.19 3.36
CA GLU A 35 1.36 11.52 3.94
C GLU A 35 0.66 12.62 3.13
N ALA A 36 0.53 12.43 1.82
CA ALA A 36 -0.24 13.33 0.94
C ALA A 36 -1.77 13.17 1.07
N GLY A 37 -2.26 12.15 1.80
CA GLY A 37 -3.67 11.82 1.89
C GLY A 37 -4.27 11.38 0.55
N ALA A 38 -3.46 10.79 -0.33
CA ALA A 38 -3.91 10.40 -1.65
C ALA A 38 -4.78 9.14 -1.58
N LEU A 39 -5.88 9.11 -2.33
CA LEU A 39 -6.81 7.97 -2.37
C LEU A 39 -6.15 6.65 -2.80
N ALA A 40 -4.96 6.69 -3.42
CA ALA A 40 -4.18 5.49 -3.72
C ALA A 40 -3.66 4.79 -2.46
N ALA A 41 -3.57 5.49 -1.32
CA ALA A 41 -3.15 4.95 -0.03
C ALA A 41 -4.30 4.33 0.78
N ASP A 42 -5.56 4.56 0.38
CA ASP A 42 -6.76 3.92 0.97
C ASP A 42 -6.76 2.43 0.59
N VAL A 43 -6.44 1.60 1.56
CA VAL A 43 -6.26 0.16 1.42
C VAL A 43 -7.02 -0.64 2.46
N ASP A 44 -7.46 -0.04 3.58
CA ASP A 44 -8.24 -0.73 4.60
C ASP A 44 -9.13 0.23 5.44
N ASP A 45 -10.29 -0.27 5.85
CA ASP A 45 -11.34 0.44 6.60
C ASP A 45 -11.22 0.23 8.12
N GLY A 46 -10.08 -0.28 8.60
CA GLY A 46 -9.87 -0.69 9.99
C GLY A 46 -10.35 -2.11 10.31
N SER A 47 -10.85 -2.85 9.32
CA SER A 47 -11.21 -4.27 9.50
C SER A 47 -10.03 -5.22 9.36
N GLY A 48 -8.92 -4.79 8.75
CA GLY A 48 -7.78 -5.63 8.39
C GLY A 48 -8.09 -6.61 7.25
N THR A 49 -9.12 -6.35 6.44
CA THR A 49 -9.56 -7.22 5.34
C THR A 49 -9.15 -6.71 3.96
N GLY A 50 -8.58 -5.51 3.88
CA GLY A 50 -8.27 -4.82 2.62
C GLY A 50 -9.48 -4.14 2.00
N THR A 51 -10.52 -3.88 2.79
CA THR A 51 -11.74 -3.20 2.32
C THR A 51 -11.55 -1.70 2.45
N ARG A 52 -11.77 -0.94 1.39
CA ARG A 52 -11.57 0.52 1.36
C ARG A 52 -12.80 1.27 1.86
N ASP A 53 -12.62 2.41 2.53
CA ASP A 53 -13.72 3.26 3.00
C ASP A 53 -13.71 4.70 2.45
N GLY A 54 -12.71 5.04 1.63
CA GLY A 54 -12.53 6.38 1.07
C GLY A 54 -11.75 7.34 1.97
N GLY A 55 -11.35 6.89 3.16
CA GLY A 55 -10.45 7.58 4.07
C GLY A 55 -8.99 7.14 3.84
N VAL A 56 -8.06 8.03 4.20
CA VAL A 56 -6.64 7.66 4.35
C VAL A 56 -6.29 7.95 5.80
N THR A 57 -6.13 6.88 6.56
CA THR A 57 -6.04 6.90 8.02
C THR A 57 -4.95 5.94 8.51
N ILE A 58 -4.68 5.94 9.82
CA ILE A 58 -3.66 5.06 10.39
C ILE A 58 -3.95 3.57 10.13
N ASP A 59 -5.22 3.20 9.95
CA ASP A 59 -5.63 1.82 9.67
C ASP A 59 -5.09 1.32 8.33
N ASP A 60 -5.09 2.19 7.31
CA ASP A 60 -4.47 1.93 6.01
C ASP A 60 -2.98 1.65 6.11
N LEU A 61 -2.26 2.50 6.86
CA LEU A 61 -0.82 2.36 7.05
C LEU A 61 -0.48 1.06 7.79
N LEU A 62 -1.24 0.75 8.85
CA LEU A 62 -1.01 -0.48 9.63
C LEU A 62 -1.31 -1.72 8.79
N TYR A 63 -2.38 -1.71 8.01
CA TYR A 63 -2.69 -2.77 7.06
C TYR A 63 -1.56 -2.92 6.05
N TYR A 64 -1.16 -1.83 5.38
CA TYR A 64 -0.07 -1.86 4.40
C TYR A 64 1.23 -2.43 4.98
N LEU A 65 1.64 -2.03 6.19
CA LEU A 65 2.88 -2.52 6.79
C LEU A 65 2.85 -4.02 7.11
N ILE A 66 1.73 -4.54 7.61
CA ILE A 66 1.57 -5.99 7.84
C ILE A 66 1.72 -6.75 6.53
N ARG A 67 1.14 -6.21 5.46
CA ARG A 67 1.18 -6.79 4.12
C ARG A 67 2.59 -6.71 3.53
N PHE A 68 3.25 -5.56 3.66
CA PHE A 68 4.64 -5.34 3.26
C PHE A 68 5.60 -6.32 3.94
N GLU A 69 5.53 -6.48 5.27
CA GLU A 69 6.37 -7.42 6.02
C GLU A 69 6.08 -8.88 5.65
N GLY A 70 4.85 -9.19 5.25
CA GLY A 70 4.45 -10.49 4.72
C GLY A 70 4.87 -10.73 3.26
N GLY A 71 5.34 -9.69 2.55
CA GLY A 71 5.53 -9.70 1.11
C GLY A 71 4.22 -9.83 0.31
N CYS A 72 3.08 -9.44 0.91
CA CYS A 72 1.74 -9.51 0.32
C CYS A 72 0.67 -8.79 1.13
#